data_AF-A0A4Y2ME59-F1
#
_entry.id   AF-A0A4Y2ME59-F1
#
_cell.length_a   1.000
_cell.length_b   1.000
_cell.length_c   1.000
_cell.angle_alpha   90.00
_cell.angle_beta   90.00
_cell.angle_gamma   90.00
#
_symmetry.space_group_name_H-M   'P 1'
#
loop_
_entity.id
_entity.type
_entity.pdbx_description
1 polymer ?
#
loop_
_entity_poly.entity_id
_entity_poly.type
_entity_poly.pdbx_seq_one_letter_code
_entity_poly.pdbx_strand_id
1 'polypeptide(L)'
;MKTLRKTRERFYWDRLRADVQKWCRECQACGAQKGPKTEQGKSVTGRTTAETLSHRTLRFPCDILFGRPRDRPFSLTNSEARLESVQASAGEQVELSRERMKIRYDSRATDHHFKEGDLVWMYNPK
;
A
#
# COMPACT_ATOMS: atom_id res chain seq x y z
N MET A 1 15.79 0.39 9.33
CA MET A 1 17.22 0.28 8.97
C MET A 1 17.94 -0.57 10.00
N LYS A 2 18.82 -1.47 9.57
CA LYS A 2 19.59 -2.36 10.47
C LYS A 2 20.54 -1.58 11.38
N THR A 3 21.12 -0.49 10.88
CA THR A 3 22.01 0.44 11.61
C THR A 3 21.31 1.11 12.79
N LEU A 4 20.14 1.71 12.56
CA LEU A 4 19.34 2.35 13.62
C LEU A 4 19.02 1.41 14.79
N ARG A 5 18.68 0.14 14.51
CA ARG A 5 18.38 -0.86 15.54
C ARG A 5 19.60 -1.11 16.43
N LYS A 6 20.77 -1.34 15.83
CA LYS A 6 22.03 -1.56 16.56
C LYS A 6 22.48 -0.33 17.36
N THR A 7 22.30 0.88 16.82
CA THR A 7 22.68 2.11 17.54
C THR A 7 21.79 2.33 18.76
N ARG A 8 20.49 2.02 18.66
CA ARG A 8 19.53 2.11 19.78
C ARG A 8 19.80 1.12 20.91
N GLU A 9 20.53 0.04 20.66
CA GLU A 9 20.90 -0.92 21.70
C GLU A 9 21.96 -0.36 22.67
N ARG A 10 22.69 0.68 22.28
CA ARG A 10 23.83 1.21 23.07
C ARG A 10 23.78 2.71 23.33
N PHE A 11 23.08 3.47 22.49
CA PHE A 11 23.10 4.93 22.55
C PHE A 11 21.71 5.54 22.26
N TYR A 12 21.44 6.68 22.89
CA TYR A 12 20.21 7.46 22.70
C TYR A 12 20.51 8.96 22.66
N TRP A 13 19.90 9.67 21.72
CA TRP A 13 19.84 11.14 21.66
C TRP A 13 18.67 11.61 20.77
N ASP A 14 18.25 12.85 20.96
CA ASP A 14 17.01 13.44 20.38
C ASP A 14 16.87 13.20 18.86
N ARG A 15 17.92 13.50 18.09
CA ARG A 15 17.93 13.36 16.61
C ARG A 15 18.56 12.08 16.10
N LEU A 16 18.75 11.06 16.95
CA LEU A 16 19.39 9.78 16.61
C LEU A 16 18.89 9.20 15.28
N ARG A 17 17.57 9.19 15.07
CA ARG A 17 16.99 8.65 13.84
C ARG A 17 17.34 9.48 12.61
N ALA A 18 17.29 10.81 12.72
CA ALA A 18 17.60 11.72 11.64
C ALA A 18 19.09 11.65 11.29
N ASP A 19 19.96 11.63 12.29
CA ASP A 19 21.41 11.60 12.11
C ASP A 19 21.87 10.28 11.50
N VAL A 20 21.39 9.14 12.01
CA VAL A 20 21.69 7.82 11.43
C VAL A 20 21.16 7.73 10.00
N GLN A 21 20.00 8.32 9.70
CA GLN A 21 19.46 8.34 8.35
C GLN A 21 20.27 9.23 7.41
N LYS A 22 20.72 10.41 7.87
CA LYS A 22 21.60 11.32 7.12
C LYS A 22 22.93 10.63 6.82
N TRP A 23 23.56 10.03 7.82
CA TRP A 23 24.80 9.27 7.66
C TRP A 23 24.65 8.12 6.67
N CYS A 24 23.57 7.34 6.74
CA CYS A 24 23.30 6.27 5.78
C CYS A 24 23.02 6.74 4.34
N ARG A 25 22.62 8.01 4.15
CA ARG A 25 22.39 8.62 2.83
C ARG A 25 23.69 9.15 2.21
N GLU A 26 24.55 9.73 3.04
CA GLU A 26 25.83 10.34 2.63
C GLU A 26 26.96 9.31 2.54
N CYS A 27 26.80 8.14 3.15
CA CYS A 27 27.81 7.08 3.14
C CYS A 27 28.04 6.53 1.72
N GLN A 28 29.22 6.77 1.16
CA GLN A 28 29.62 6.30 -0.17
C GLN A 28 29.58 4.78 -0.30
N ALA A 29 29.99 4.03 0.74
CA ALA A 29 29.92 2.56 0.73
C ALA A 29 28.47 2.04 0.70
N CYS A 30 27.56 2.68 1.45
CA CYS A 30 26.13 2.37 1.39
C CYS A 30 25.47 2.82 0.08
N GLY A 31 25.97 3.91 -0.51
CA GLY A 31 25.56 4.41 -1.82
C GLY A 31 25.95 3.47 -2.95
N ALA A 32 27.20 3.00 -2.96
CA ALA A 32 27.71 2.05 -3.96
C ALA A 32 26.96 0.70 -3.95
N GLN A 33 26.51 0.25 -2.78
CA GLN A 33 25.67 -0.96 -2.66
C GLN A 33 24.22 -0.75 -3.08
N LYS A 34 23.72 0.48 -3.06
CA LYS A 34 22.40 0.83 -3.58
C LYS A 34 22.59 1.13 -5.07
N GLY A 35 22.53 0.08 -5.89
CA GLY A 35 22.52 0.21 -7.36
C GLY A 35 21.49 1.24 -7.85
N PRO A 36 21.62 1.71 -9.11
CA PRO A 36 20.76 2.75 -9.65
C PRO A 36 19.30 2.38 -9.40
N LYS A 37 18.60 3.24 -8.66
CA LYS A 37 17.15 3.12 -8.50
C LYS A 37 16.58 3.27 -9.89
N THR A 38 15.95 2.21 -10.42
CA THR A 38 15.04 2.34 -11.54
C THR A 38 14.01 3.37 -11.11
N GLU A 39 14.11 4.58 -11.65
CA GLU A 39 13.09 5.60 -11.49
C GLU A 39 11.84 5.05 -12.18
N GLN A 40 10.96 4.44 -11.40
CA GLN A 40 9.56 4.36 -11.77
C GLN A 40 9.05 5.79 -11.74
N GLY A 41 9.21 6.44 -12.90
CA GLY A 41 8.62 7.73 -13.20
C GLY A 41 7.15 7.69 -12.83
N LYS A 42 6.70 8.79 -12.24
CA LYS A 42 5.28 9.09 -12.01
C LYS A 42 4.54 8.90 -13.34
N SER A 43 3.91 7.75 -13.53
CA SER A 43 2.88 7.62 -14.54
C SER A 43 1.64 8.28 -13.97
N VAL A 44 1.39 9.52 -14.39
CA VAL A 44 0.03 9.93 -14.69
C VAL A 44 -0.60 8.77 -15.45
N THR A 45 -1.70 8.23 -14.93
CA THR A 45 -2.48 7.16 -15.54
C THR A 45 -2.64 7.42 -17.03
N GLY A 46 -1.97 6.59 -17.84
CA GLY A 46 -1.90 6.82 -19.28
C GLY A 46 -0.79 6.04 -19.95
N ARG A 47 -0.86 4.71 -19.82
CA ARG A 47 -0.09 3.69 -20.56
C ARG A 47 1.37 3.48 -20.15
N THR A 48 1.63 2.25 -19.73
CA THR A 48 2.96 1.72 -19.41
C THR A 48 3.86 1.77 -20.64
N THR A 49 5.17 1.98 -20.49
CA THR A 49 6.16 1.84 -21.59
C THR A 49 6.15 0.44 -22.23
N ALA A 50 5.59 -0.56 -21.52
CA ALA A 50 5.31 -1.89 -22.03
C ALA A 50 4.12 -1.91 -23.02
N GLU A 51 3.16 -0.99 -22.89
CA GLU A 51 2.01 -0.87 -23.79
C GLU A 51 2.39 -0.14 -25.09
N THR A 52 3.28 0.85 -25.05
CA THR A 52 3.83 1.48 -26.27
C THR A 52 4.76 0.54 -27.04
N LEU A 53 5.31 -0.49 -26.40
CA LEU A 53 6.04 -1.59 -27.04
C LEU A 53 5.11 -2.71 -27.58
N SER A 54 3.80 -2.47 -27.65
CA SER A 54 2.83 -3.41 -28.22
C SER A 54 2.80 -3.43 -29.76
N HIS A 55 3.96 -3.61 -30.37
CA HIS A 55 3.97 -4.31 -31.65
C HIS A 55 4.41 -5.77 -31.53
N ARG A 56 5.05 -6.18 -30.42
CA ARG A 56 5.40 -7.59 -30.20
C ARG A 56 5.41 -7.90 -28.69
N THR A 57 4.31 -8.48 -28.21
CA THR A 57 4.18 -9.08 -26.89
C THR A 57 5.45 -9.86 -26.52
N LEU A 58 6.05 -9.58 -25.36
CA LEU A 58 7.21 -10.31 -24.83
C LEU A 58 6.87 -11.81 -24.83
N ARG A 59 7.60 -12.59 -25.65
CA ARG A 59 7.42 -14.04 -25.70
C ARG A 59 8.07 -14.66 -24.48
N PHE A 60 7.30 -15.39 -23.68
CA PHE A 60 7.86 -16.20 -22.61
C PHE A 60 8.71 -17.34 -23.24
N PRO A 61 9.75 -17.86 -22.59
CA PRO A 61 10.54 -18.98 -23.11
C PRO A 61 9.67 -20.17 -23.57
N CYS A 62 8.57 -20.43 -22.87
CA CYS A 62 7.58 -21.44 -23.25
C CYS A 62 6.86 -21.10 -24.58
N ASP A 63 6.57 -19.84 -24.87
CA ASP A 63 5.92 -19.42 -26.12
C ASP A 63 6.85 -19.54 -27.34
N ILE A 64 8.17 -19.50 -27.10
CA ILE A 64 9.19 -19.74 -28.13
C ILE A 64 9.34 -21.24 -28.39
N LEU A 65 9.36 -22.05 -27.32
CA LEU A 65 9.57 -23.50 -27.40
C LEU A 65 8.34 -24.26 -27.92
N PHE A 66 7.14 -23.85 -27.53
CA PHE A 66 5.89 -24.57 -27.86
C PHE A 66 5.01 -23.85 -28.88
N GLY A 67 5.36 -22.61 -29.23
CA GLY A 67 4.53 -21.73 -30.06
C GLY A 67 3.30 -21.22 -29.31
N ARG A 68 2.87 -19.98 -29.61
CA ARG A 68 1.61 -19.45 -29.07
C ARG A 68 0.43 -20.20 -29.72
N PRO A 69 -0.47 -20.85 -28.94
CA PRO A 69 -1.73 -21.34 -29.50
C PRO A 69 -2.45 -20.14 -30.13
N ARG A 70 -2.78 -20.21 -31.43
CA ARG A 70 -3.62 -19.18 -32.08
C ARG A 70 -4.81 -18.92 -31.18
N ASP A 71 -5.06 -17.65 -30.88
CA ASP A 71 -6.10 -17.21 -29.97
C ASP A 71 -7.40 -17.95 -30.27
N ARG A 72 -7.65 -19.04 -29.54
CA ARG A 72 -9.01 -19.51 -29.38
C ARG A 72 -9.59 -18.50 -28.39
N PRO A 73 -10.71 -17.85 -28.69
CA PRO A 73 -11.33 -16.90 -27.77
C PRO A 73 -11.95 -17.68 -26.62
N PHE A 74 -11.12 -18.29 -25.78
CA PHE A 74 -11.52 -18.83 -24.50
C PHE A 74 -11.71 -17.62 -23.58
N SER A 75 -12.92 -17.05 -23.57
CA SER A 75 -13.56 -16.47 -22.39
C SER A 75 -12.76 -15.45 -21.55
N LEU A 76 -11.77 -14.74 -22.11
CA LEU A 76 -10.97 -13.76 -21.34
C LEU A 76 -11.88 -12.67 -20.74
N THR A 77 -12.89 -12.24 -21.51
CA THR A 77 -13.90 -11.24 -21.14
C THR A 77 -14.74 -11.64 -19.93
N ASN A 78 -14.98 -12.94 -19.71
CA ASN A 78 -15.78 -13.40 -18.58
C ASN A 78 -14.96 -13.42 -17.27
N SER A 79 -13.63 -13.52 -17.36
CA SER A 79 -12.77 -13.49 -16.16
C SER A 79 -12.58 -12.08 -15.60
N GLU A 80 -12.46 -11.07 -16.46
CA GLU A 80 -12.33 -9.67 -16.06
C GLU A 80 -13.61 -9.15 -15.40
N ALA A 81 -14.78 -9.34 -16.03
CA ALA A 81 -16.06 -8.94 -15.44
C ALA A 81 -16.35 -9.64 -14.09
N ARG A 82 -15.91 -10.89 -13.95
CA ARG A 82 -16.02 -11.62 -12.68
C ARG A 82 -15.08 -11.07 -11.61
N LEU A 83 -13.90 -10.62 -11.97
CA LEU A 83 -12.98 -9.98 -11.02
C LEU A 83 -13.50 -8.61 -10.59
N GLU A 84 -14.00 -7.80 -11.52
CA GLU A 84 -14.58 -6.49 -11.22
C GLU A 84 -15.80 -6.60 -10.30
N SER A 85 -16.71 -7.55 -10.55
CA SER A 85 -17.85 -7.80 -9.67
C SER A 85 -17.46 -8.31 -8.28
N VAL A 86 -16.43 -9.16 -8.17
CA VAL A 86 -15.89 -9.60 -6.88
C VAL A 86 -15.28 -8.42 -6.11
N GLN A 87 -14.55 -7.53 -6.79
CA GLN A 87 -13.98 -6.33 -6.17
C GLN A 87 -15.06 -5.34 -5.72
N ALA A 88 -16.07 -5.10 -6.55
CA ALA A 88 -17.21 -4.24 -6.22
C ALA A 88 -17.98 -4.79 -5.00
N SER A 89 -18.30 -6.09 -5.03
CA SER A 89 -18.98 -6.75 -3.91
C SER A 89 -18.17 -6.71 -2.62
N ALA A 90 -16.85 -6.90 -2.70
CA ALA A 90 -15.97 -6.76 -1.54
C ALA A 90 -16.01 -5.33 -0.96
N GLY A 91 -16.04 -4.31 -1.82
CA GLY A 91 -16.20 -2.91 -1.41
C GLY A 91 -17.51 -2.65 -0.68
N GLU A 92 -18.63 -3.14 -1.23
CA GLU A 92 -19.96 -3.03 -0.61
C GLU A 92 -20.01 -3.72 0.76
N GLN A 93 -19.39 -4.90 0.91
CA GLN A 93 -19.35 -5.61 2.18
C GLN A 93 -18.56 -4.84 3.26
N VAL A 94 -17.44 -4.19 2.87
CA VAL A 94 -16.68 -3.34 3.79
C VAL A 94 -17.53 -2.16 4.25
N GLU A 95 -18.24 -1.50 3.35
CA GLU A 95 -19.10 -0.36 3.68
C GLU A 95 -20.28 -0.77 4.58
N LEU A 96 -20.96 -1.87 4.26
CA LEU A 96 -22.02 -2.43 5.10
C LEU A 96 -21.51 -2.82 6.49
N SER A 97 -20.29 -3.36 6.58
CA SER A 97 -19.68 -3.69 7.87
C SER A 97 -19.40 -2.44 8.71
N ARG A 98 -18.97 -1.34 8.07
CA ARG A 98 -18.74 -0.04 8.70
C ARG A 98 -20.05 0.54 9.24
N GLU A 99 -21.11 0.52 8.45
CA GLU A 99 -22.42 1.03 8.88
C GLU A 99 -23.00 0.23 10.03
N ARG A 100 -22.93 -1.12 9.96
CA ARG A 100 -23.32 -2.00 11.08
C ARG A 100 -22.50 -1.73 12.34
N MET A 101 -21.23 -1.36 12.22
CA MET A 101 -20.38 -1.01 13.36
C MET A 101 -20.80 0.31 13.99
N LYS A 102 -21.06 1.34 13.16
CA LYS A 102 -21.57 2.64 13.61
C LYS A 102 -22.88 2.49 14.38
N ILE A 103 -23.86 1.78 13.83
CA ILE A 103 -25.15 1.53 14.49
C ILE A 103 -24.97 0.82 15.85
N ARG A 104 -24.07 -0.17 15.92
CA ARG A 104 -23.76 -0.84 17.19
C ARG A 104 -23.08 0.08 18.21
N TYR A 105 -22.27 1.03 17.76
CA TYR A 105 -21.63 1.99 18.65
C TYR A 105 -22.67 3.00 19.16
N ASP A 106 -23.46 3.58 18.26
CA ASP A 106 -24.49 4.57 18.59
C ASP A 106 -25.56 3.98 19.52
N SER A 107 -26.02 2.75 19.27
CA SER A 107 -26.97 2.05 20.17
C SER A 107 -26.41 1.70 21.54
N ARG A 108 -25.07 1.62 21.68
CA ARG A 108 -24.39 1.34 22.96
C ARG A 108 -23.89 2.61 23.65
N ALA A 109 -23.94 3.75 22.98
CA ALA A 109 -23.58 5.02 23.58
C ALA A 109 -24.60 5.34 24.66
N THR A 110 -24.18 5.27 25.91
CA THR A 110 -24.97 5.73 27.04
C THR A 110 -24.88 7.24 27.13
N ASP A 111 -26.03 7.91 27.08
CA ASP A 111 -26.09 9.33 27.41
C ASP A 111 -25.83 9.51 28.90
N HIS A 112 -24.84 10.34 29.24
CA HIS A 112 -24.47 10.63 30.62
C HIS A 112 -24.93 12.05 30.94
N HIS A 113 -25.88 12.17 31.86
CA HIS A 113 -26.30 13.47 32.37
C HIS A 113 -25.33 13.94 33.46
N PHE A 114 -24.53 14.95 33.13
CA PHE A 114 -23.62 15.61 34.08
C PHE A 114 -24.32 16.75 34.81
N LYS A 115 -23.91 17.01 36.05
CA LYS A 115 -24.33 18.16 36.85
C LYS A 115 -23.16 19.13 37.08
N GLU A 116 -23.50 20.36 37.47
CA GLU A 116 -22.48 21.35 37.87
C GLU A 116 -21.63 20.81 39.03
N GLY A 117 -20.31 20.76 38.83
CA GLY A 117 -19.34 20.20 39.78
C GLY A 117 -18.78 18.83 39.43
N ASP A 118 -19.32 18.13 38.43
CA ASP A 118 -18.82 16.83 38.01
C ASP A 118 -17.48 16.94 37.25
N LEU A 119 -16.52 16.08 37.59
CA LEU A 119 -15.24 15.99 36.90
C LEU A 119 -15.36 15.12 35.64
N VAL A 120 -15.14 15.71 34.47
CA VAL A 120 -15.23 15.04 33.17
C VAL A 120 -13.85 14.99 32.50
N TRP A 121 -13.49 13.83 31.97
CA TRP A 121 -12.29 13.67 31.15
C TRP A 121 -12.55 14.21 29.74
N MET A 122 -11.82 15.27 29.36
CA MET A 122 -11.86 15.82 28.01
C MET A 122 -10.71 15.28 27.17
N TYR A 123 -11.02 14.65 26.03
CA TYR A 123 -10.00 14.22 25.08
C TYR A 123 -9.45 15.43 24.32
N ASN A 124 -8.13 15.64 24.37
CA ASN A 124 -7.46 16.72 23.65
C ASN A 124 -6.66 16.16 22.45
N PRO A 125 -7.18 16.26 21.22
CA PRO A 125 -6.43 15.87 20.03
C PRO A 125 -5.28 16.86 19.77
N LYS A 126 -4.05 16.34 19.65
CA LYS A 126 -2.85 17.11 19.25
C LYS A 126 -2.74 17.26 17.75
#